data_AF-N1UEI1-F1
#
_entry.id   AF-N1UEI1-F1
#
_cell.length_a   1.000
_cell.length_b   1.000
_cell.length_c   1.000
_cell.angle_alpha   90.00
_cell.angle_beta   90.00
_cell.angle_gamma   90.00
#
_symmetry.space_group_name_H-M   'P 1'
#
loop_
_entity.id
_entity.type
_entity.pdbx_description
1 polymer ?
#
loop_
_entity_poly.entity_id
_entity_poly.type
_entity_poly.pdbx_seq_one_letter_code
_entity_poly.pdbx_strand_id
1 'polypeptide(L)'
;MNSAKRSLTSPYPQISEKARHLKSLIAPKGRSLIMNTKHWSRVLGTELDWVEEEYLSLNLGDKRLDKRLKKIVSVMTKRGGTSLPDIFGNWSNTKGAYRFFSNSKVSSEKIISPHSQSTKKRLQQQETVLVLSDTTEIYYRKRDRVDDLGPMNSEYNQGLLLHPSIAFTPDGIPLGILDFKMWSRTELGANQDQDGRKA
;
A
#
# COMPACT_ATOMS: atom_id res chain seq x y z
N MET A 1 2.13 -48.28 -12.48
CA MET A 1 1.03 -47.37 -12.88
C MET A 1 1.44 -45.94 -12.57
N ASN A 2 1.65 -45.15 -13.62
CA ASN A 2 2.25 -43.82 -13.59
C ASN A 2 1.24 -42.76 -13.09
N SER A 3 1.62 -41.99 -12.08
CA SER A 3 0.90 -40.79 -11.66
C SER A 3 1.46 -39.57 -12.41
N ALA A 4 0.63 -38.99 -13.28
CA ALA A 4 0.98 -37.89 -14.17
C ALA A 4 1.10 -36.56 -13.41
N LYS A 5 2.25 -35.89 -13.57
CA LYS A 5 2.43 -34.48 -13.20
C LYS A 5 1.60 -33.61 -14.15
N ARG A 6 0.54 -32.96 -13.64
CA ARG A 6 -0.17 -31.89 -14.38
C ARG A 6 0.64 -30.60 -14.30
N SER A 7 1.18 -30.15 -15.43
CA SER A 7 1.71 -28.80 -15.62
C SER A 7 0.55 -27.81 -15.79
N LEU A 8 0.54 -26.74 -15.00
CA LEU A 8 -0.37 -25.61 -15.21
C LEU A 8 0.25 -24.68 -16.25
N THR A 9 -0.24 -24.73 -17.47
CA THR A 9 0.09 -23.77 -18.54
C THR A 9 -0.79 -22.53 -18.41
N SER A 10 -0.18 -21.34 -18.35
CA SER A 10 -0.86 -20.03 -18.30
C SER A 10 -1.58 -19.72 -19.62
N PRO A 11 -2.81 -19.16 -19.60
CA PRO A 11 -3.69 -19.03 -20.78
C PRO A 11 -3.36 -17.86 -21.74
N TYR A 12 -2.18 -17.24 -21.64
CA TYR A 12 -1.80 -16.11 -22.52
C TYR A 12 -0.53 -16.38 -23.34
N PRO A 13 -0.61 -17.13 -24.45
CA PRO A 13 0.55 -17.51 -25.27
C PRO A 13 1.18 -16.33 -26.05
N GLN A 14 0.41 -15.27 -26.33
CA GLN A 14 0.83 -14.14 -27.16
C GLN A 14 1.79 -13.15 -26.46
N ILE A 15 1.93 -13.25 -25.13
CA ILE A 15 2.87 -12.41 -24.35
C ILE A 15 4.28 -13.04 -24.35
N SER A 16 4.41 -14.36 -24.58
CA SER A 16 5.70 -15.06 -24.53
C SER A 16 6.55 -14.87 -25.80
N GLU A 17 5.92 -14.56 -26.94
CA GLU A 17 6.60 -14.47 -28.24
C GLU A 17 7.21 -13.08 -28.46
N LYS A 18 6.49 -12.01 -28.09
CA LYS A 18 7.01 -10.63 -28.11
C LYS A 18 8.16 -10.41 -27.12
N ALA A 19 8.15 -11.10 -25.97
CA ALA A 19 9.25 -11.09 -25.01
C ALA A 19 10.50 -11.84 -25.52
N ARG A 20 10.36 -12.72 -26.51
CA ARG A 20 11.48 -13.47 -27.11
C ARG A 20 12.18 -12.66 -28.21
N HIS A 21 11.43 -11.90 -29.00
CA HIS A 21 11.96 -11.09 -30.10
C HIS A 21 12.69 -9.83 -29.62
N LEU A 22 12.31 -9.26 -28.47
CA LEU A 22 13.02 -8.12 -27.87
C LEU A 22 14.37 -8.52 -27.22
N LYS A 23 14.54 -9.79 -26.85
CA LYS A 23 15.77 -10.31 -26.23
C LYS A 23 16.92 -10.54 -27.21
N SER A 24 16.64 -10.70 -28.50
CA SER A 24 17.69 -10.94 -29.51
C SER A 24 18.36 -9.67 -30.03
N LEU A 25 17.80 -8.49 -29.74
CA LEU A 25 18.26 -7.21 -30.31
C LEU A 25 19.07 -6.32 -29.35
N ILE A 26 19.21 -6.69 -28.07
CA ILE A 26 19.94 -5.88 -27.08
C ILE A 26 20.80 -6.76 -26.16
N ALA A 27 21.68 -7.57 -26.73
CA ALA A 27 22.68 -8.30 -25.96
C ALA A 27 24.11 -7.93 -26.40
N PRO A 28 24.86 -7.12 -25.64
CA PRO A 28 26.31 -7.19 -25.67
C PRO A 28 26.75 -8.53 -25.07
N LYS A 29 27.67 -9.22 -25.76
CA LYS A 29 28.23 -10.51 -25.35
C LYS A 29 28.87 -10.42 -23.96
N GLY A 30 28.48 -11.33 -23.06
CA GLY A 30 29.30 -11.73 -21.91
C GLY A 30 29.01 -11.01 -20.58
N ARG A 31 27.85 -11.26 -19.96
CA ARG A 31 27.72 -11.38 -18.49
C ARG A 31 26.37 -11.98 -18.12
N SER A 32 26.39 -13.04 -17.32
CA SER A 32 25.20 -13.67 -16.74
C SER A 32 24.46 -12.68 -15.84
N LEU A 33 23.28 -12.21 -16.27
CA LEU A 33 22.38 -11.41 -15.44
C LEU A 33 21.32 -12.32 -14.82
N ILE A 34 21.64 -12.88 -13.65
CA ILE A 34 20.61 -13.17 -12.64
C ILE A 34 20.10 -11.79 -12.22
N MET A 35 18.84 -11.46 -12.51
CA MET A 35 18.21 -10.21 -12.07
C MET A 35 18.16 -10.22 -10.54
N ASN A 36 19.13 -9.55 -9.93
CA ASN A 36 19.25 -9.35 -8.51
C ASN A 36 18.39 -8.16 -8.12
N THR A 37 17.52 -8.30 -7.13
CA THR A 37 16.59 -7.30 -6.59
C THR A 37 17.28 -6.10 -5.89
N LYS A 38 18.56 -5.85 -6.19
CA LYS A 38 19.43 -4.85 -5.56
C LYS A 38 19.52 -3.51 -6.31
N HIS A 39 18.55 -3.16 -7.15
CA HIS A 39 18.71 -2.02 -8.06
C HIS A 39 18.06 -0.68 -7.64
N TRP A 40 17.62 -0.54 -6.39
CA TRP A 40 17.04 0.74 -5.89
C TRP A 40 17.91 1.51 -4.90
N SER A 41 19.14 1.05 -4.60
CA SER A 41 19.94 1.62 -3.50
C SER A 41 21.32 2.17 -3.88
N ARG A 42 21.49 2.72 -5.09
CA ARG A 42 22.81 3.20 -5.51
C ARG A 42 22.88 4.68 -5.85
N VAL A 43 22.53 5.54 -4.89
CA VAL A 43 23.10 6.88 -4.80
C VAL A 43 23.26 7.21 -3.30
N LEU A 44 24.51 7.40 -2.85
CA LEU A 44 24.99 7.73 -1.50
C LEU A 44 25.25 6.53 -0.55
N GLY A 45 26.55 6.30 -0.27
CA GLY A 45 27.11 5.17 0.47
C GLY A 45 26.86 5.13 1.98
N THR A 46 25.62 5.32 2.41
CA THR A 46 25.09 4.90 3.70
C THR A 46 23.62 4.53 3.49
N GLU A 47 23.31 3.25 3.24
CA GLU A 47 21.92 2.80 3.08
C GLU A 47 21.16 3.06 4.39
N LEU A 48 20.43 4.16 4.44
CA LEU A 48 19.29 4.26 5.33
C LEU A 48 18.23 3.28 4.80
N ASP A 49 17.60 2.51 5.70
CA ASP A 49 16.40 1.75 5.36
C ASP A 49 15.42 2.74 4.68
N TRP A 50 14.80 2.40 3.55
CA TRP A 50 13.93 3.33 2.81
C TRP A 50 12.85 3.96 3.71
N VAL A 51 12.46 3.26 4.77
CA VAL A 51 11.54 3.75 5.81
C VAL A 51 12.11 4.96 6.55
N GLU A 52 13.41 4.99 6.85
CA GLU A 52 14.07 6.13 7.49
C GLU A 52 14.03 7.37 6.59
N GLU A 53 14.24 7.20 5.28
CA GLU A 53 14.15 8.26 4.28
C GLU A 53 12.72 8.75 4.12
N GLU A 54 11.75 7.83 3.96
CA GLU A 54 10.34 8.14 3.76
C GLU A 54 9.75 8.91 4.95
N TYR A 55 10.19 8.56 6.16
CA TYR A 55 9.74 9.14 7.42
C TYR A 55 10.76 10.11 8.03
N LEU A 56 11.58 10.79 7.21
CA LEU A 56 12.60 11.73 7.70
C LEU A 56 11.98 12.90 8.49
N SER A 57 10.81 13.40 8.08
CA SER A 57 10.09 14.49 8.73
C SER A 57 9.10 14.03 9.82
N LEU A 58 9.12 12.74 10.19
CA LEU A 58 8.21 12.20 11.20
C LEU A 58 8.41 12.88 12.56
N ASN A 59 7.30 13.33 13.15
CA ASN A 59 7.27 13.85 14.50
C ASN A 59 5.93 13.51 15.18
N LEU A 60 5.91 12.46 15.99
CA LEU A 60 4.75 12.07 16.80
C LEU A 60 4.76 12.72 18.19
N GLY A 61 5.73 13.60 18.47
CA GLY A 61 5.92 14.23 19.79
C GLY A 61 6.53 13.30 20.86
N ASP A 62 6.95 12.09 20.47
CA ASP A 62 7.77 11.19 21.30
C ASP A 62 8.68 10.36 20.39
N LYS A 63 10.00 10.47 20.59
CA LYS A 63 11.00 9.77 19.75
C LYS A 63 10.89 8.25 19.81
N ARG A 64 10.34 7.70 20.90
CA ARG A 64 10.08 6.26 21.02
C ARG A 64 8.92 5.84 20.11
N LEU A 65 7.91 6.70 19.93
CA LEU A 65 6.83 6.48 18.97
C LEU A 65 7.35 6.59 17.54
N ASP A 66 8.19 7.58 17.24
CA ASP A 66 8.82 7.72 15.91
C ASP A 66 9.57 6.44 15.53
N LYS A 67 10.47 5.98 16.42
CA LYS A 67 11.23 4.73 16.24
C LYS A 67 10.32 3.51 16.08
N ARG A 68 9.20 3.47 16.82
CA ARG A 68 8.25 2.36 16.76
C ARG A 68 7.48 2.34 15.44
N LEU A 69 7.02 3.49 14.94
CA LEU A 69 6.34 3.55 13.63
C LEU A 69 7.25 3.01 12.53
N LYS A 70 8.49 3.50 12.46
CA LYS A 70 9.48 3.06 11.47
C LYS A 70 9.73 1.55 11.57
N LYS A 71 9.84 1.01 12.79
CA LYS A 71 9.96 -0.44 12.99
C LYS A 71 8.72 -1.20 12.51
N ILE A 72 7.51 -0.72 12.82
CA ILE A 72 6.25 -1.32 12.37
C ILE A 72 6.21 -1.37 10.85
N VAL A 73 6.46 -0.24 10.16
CA VAL A 73 6.45 -0.16 8.69
C VAL A 73 7.49 -1.11 8.08
N SER A 74 8.74 -1.10 8.58
CA SER A 74 9.82 -1.98 8.07
C SER A 74 9.50 -3.47 8.22
N VAL A 75 8.76 -3.88 9.27
CA VAL A 75 8.38 -5.29 9.45
C VAL A 75 7.13 -5.64 8.65
N MET A 76 6.10 -4.79 8.66
CA MET A 76 4.84 -5.04 7.94
C MET A 76 5.04 -5.09 6.42
N THR A 77 5.94 -4.27 5.87
CA THR A 77 6.28 -4.31 4.43
C THR A 77 6.97 -5.61 4.01
N LYS A 78 7.64 -6.31 4.93
CA LYS A 78 8.32 -7.60 4.67
C LYS A 78 7.42 -8.82 4.87
N ARG A 79 6.38 -8.71 5.70
CA ARG A 79 5.56 -9.85 6.19
C ARG A 79 4.06 -9.60 6.08
N GLY A 80 3.66 -8.66 5.23
CA GLY A 80 2.26 -8.22 5.10
C GLY A 80 1.31 -9.38 4.78
N GLY A 81 0.02 -9.18 5.09
CA GLY A 81 -1.04 -10.16 4.83
C GLY A 81 -1.29 -11.18 5.94
N THR A 82 -0.61 -11.06 7.08
CA THR A 82 -0.80 -11.92 8.27
C THR A 82 -1.17 -11.11 9.51
N SER A 83 -1.49 -11.79 10.62
CA SER A 83 -1.88 -11.13 11.86
C SER A 83 -0.70 -10.36 12.49
N LEU A 84 -0.97 -9.34 13.31
CA LEU A 84 0.10 -8.63 14.04
C LEU A 84 0.98 -9.59 14.89
N PRO A 85 0.42 -10.58 15.62
CA PRO A 85 1.22 -11.63 16.26
C PRO A 85 2.21 -12.31 15.31
N ASP A 86 1.78 -12.72 14.13
CA ASP A 86 2.62 -13.44 13.15
C ASP A 86 3.72 -12.53 12.56
N ILE A 87 3.34 -11.29 12.23
CA ILE A 87 4.27 -10.27 11.69
C ILE A 87 5.42 -10.04 12.67
N PHE A 88 5.10 -9.84 13.96
CA PHE A 88 6.08 -9.44 14.98
C PHE A 88 6.79 -10.60 15.68
N GLY A 89 6.24 -11.82 15.63
CA GLY A 89 6.87 -13.08 16.04
C GLY A 89 7.17 -13.24 17.53
N ASN A 90 6.93 -12.23 18.37
CA ASN A 90 7.00 -12.34 19.82
C ASN A 90 6.02 -11.38 20.51
N TRP A 91 5.61 -11.77 21.71
CA TRP A 91 4.55 -11.08 22.45
C TRP A 91 4.89 -9.63 22.80
N SER A 92 6.15 -9.35 23.12
CA SER A 92 6.61 -8.00 23.48
C SER A 92 6.42 -7.02 22.31
N ASN A 93 6.88 -7.40 21.12
CA ASN A 93 6.74 -6.59 19.91
C ASN A 93 5.27 -6.44 19.49
N THR A 94 4.50 -7.52 19.56
CA THR A 94 3.05 -7.50 19.28
C THR A 94 2.31 -6.54 20.21
N LYS A 95 2.56 -6.60 21.52
CA LYS A 95 1.98 -5.65 22.48
C LYS A 95 2.47 -4.22 22.25
N GLY A 96 3.73 -4.06 21.85
CA GLY A 96 4.27 -2.78 21.43
C GLY A 96 3.50 -2.15 20.27
N ALA A 97 3.14 -2.94 19.25
CA ALA A 97 2.35 -2.51 18.11
C ALA A 97 0.91 -2.17 18.50
N TYR A 98 0.24 -3.01 19.29
CA TYR A 98 -1.11 -2.69 19.78
C TYR A 98 -1.13 -1.38 20.58
N ARG A 99 -0.19 -1.21 21.52
CA ARG A 99 -0.04 0.04 22.30
C ARG A 99 0.30 1.26 21.46
N PHE A 100 0.93 1.06 20.29
CA PHE A 100 1.22 2.14 19.36
C PHE A 100 -0.05 2.59 18.66
N PHE A 101 -0.83 1.66 18.09
CA PHE A 101 -2.08 1.98 17.40
C PHE A 101 -3.17 2.52 18.33
N SER A 102 -3.14 2.18 19.62
CA SER A 102 -4.06 2.71 20.62
C SER A 102 -3.58 3.99 21.31
N ASN A 103 -2.48 4.61 20.86
CA ASN A 103 -1.91 5.78 21.51
C ASN A 103 -2.55 7.07 21.00
N SER A 104 -3.08 7.91 21.90
CA SER A 104 -3.74 9.18 21.54
C SER A 104 -2.84 10.20 20.83
N LYS A 105 -1.51 10.08 20.92
CA LYS A 105 -0.58 10.93 20.17
C LYS A 105 -0.46 10.53 18.70
N VAL A 106 -0.84 9.30 18.37
CA VAL A 106 -0.75 8.71 17.03
C VAL A 106 -2.09 8.86 16.33
N SER A 107 -2.07 9.37 15.10
CA SER A 107 -3.26 9.47 14.24
C SER A 107 -2.89 9.13 12.80
N SER A 108 -3.89 8.81 11.98
CA SER A 108 -3.72 8.56 10.54
C SER A 108 -2.99 9.71 9.85
N GLU A 109 -3.36 10.94 10.18
CA GLU A 109 -2.85 12.18 9.57
C GLU A 109 -1.36 12.33 9.90
N LYS A 110 -0.98 12.07 11.15
CA LYS A 110 0.43 12.14 11.58
C LYS A 110 1.28 11.01 10.97
N ILE A 111 0.68 9.86 10.70
CA ILE A 111 1.37 8.75 10.02
C ILE A 111 1.57 9.06 8.53
N ILE A 112 0.56 9.59 7.83
CA ILE A 112 0.64 9.82 6.39
C ILE A 112 1.38 11.10 6.01
N SER A 113 1.35 12.14 6.86
CA SER A 113 1.99 13.44 6.59
C SER A 113 3.46 13.34 6.14
N PRO A 114 4.37 12.62 6.82
CA PRO A 114 5.75 12.49 6.36
C PRO A 114 5.88 11.75 5.02
N HIS A 115 5.07 10.69 4.80
CA HIS A 115 5.01 10.00 3.50
C HIS A 115 4.52 10.92 2.38
N SER A 116 3.52 11.76 2.65
CA SER A 116 3.03 12.77 1.71
C SER A 116 4.12 13.79 1.37
N GLN A 117 4.89 14.24 2.35
CA GLN A 117 6.01 15.15 2.12
C GLN A 117 7.10 14.51 1.25
N SER A 118 7.46 13.25 1.52
CA SER A 118 8.40 12.48 0.71
C SER A 118 7.88 12.26 -0.71
N THR A 119 6.57 12.01 -0.87
CA THR A 119 5.90 11.93 -2.16
C THR A 119 6.00 13.26 -2.92
N LYS A 120 5.71 14.40 -2.26
CA LYS A 120 5.83 15.74 -2.87
C LYS A 120 7.25 16.03 -3.37
N LYS A 121 8.29 15.58 -2.65
CA LYS A 121 9.68 15.69 -3.13
C LYS A 121 9.91 14.88 -4.41
N ARG A 122 9.33 13.68 -4.51
CA ARG A 122 9.38 12.88 -5.76
C ARG A 122 8.63 13.58 -6.91
N LEU A 123 7.50 14.23 -6.62
CA LEU A 123 6.72 14.97 -7.63
C LEU A 123 7.51 16.13 -8.24
N GLN A 124 8.31 16.84 -7.45
CA GLN A 124 9.14 17.96 -7.92
C GLN A 124 10.18 17.56 -8.97
N GLN A 125 10.47 16.26 -9.11
CA GLN A 125 11.39 15.72 -10.11
C GLN A 125 10.69 15.28 -11.40
N GLN A 126 9.37 15.45 -11.49
CA GLN A 126 8.57 15.06 -12.65
C GLN A 126 8.04 16.31 -13.37
N GLU A 127 8.11 16.31 -14.69
CA GLU A 127 7.51 17.38 -15.52
C GLU A 127 5.97 17.31 -15.47
N THR A 128 5.42 16.10 -15.50
CA THR A 128 3.98 15.84 -15.44
C THR A 128 3.68 14.72 -14.46
N VAL A 129 2.60 14.86 -13.70
CA VAL A 129 2.13 13.88 -12.73
C VAL A 129 0.65 13.63 -12.94
N LEU A 130 0.23 12.38 -12.86
CA LEU A 130 -1.17 11.97 -12.81
C LEU A 130 -1.58 11.74 -11.35
N VAL A 131 -2.66 12.38 -10.91
CA VAL A 131 -3.22 12.14 -9.57
C VAL A 131 -4.53 11.38 -9.72
N LEU A 132 -4.51 10.11 -9.36
CA LEU A 132 -5.68 9.23 -9.40
C LEU A 132 -6.33 9.22 -8.03
N SER A 133 -7.65 9.41 -8.00
CA SER A 133 -8.45 9.33 -6.78
C SER A 133 -9.75 8.60 -7.07
N ASP A 134 -10.11 7.64 -6.21
CA ASP A 134 -11.36 6.90 -6.27
C ASP A 134 -11.74 6.45 -4.86
N THR A 135 -13.03 6.25 -4.57
CA THR A 135 -13.49 5.84 -3.24
C THR A 135 -13.59 4.32 -3.15
N THR A 136 -12.94 3.73 -2.15
CA THR A 136 -13.06 2.30 -1.84
C THR A 136 -13.67 2.07 -0.47
N GLU A 137 -14.31 0.91 -0.27
CA GLU A 137 -14.98 0.54 0.97
C GLU A 137 -14.14 -0.47 1.76
N ILE A 138 -13.86 -0.18 3.03
CA ILE A 138 -13.19 -1.07 3.97
C ILE A 138 -14.24 -1.78 4.83
N TYR A 139 -14.54 -3.03 4.49
CA TYR A 139 -15.55 -3.84 5.17
C TYR A 139 -15.03 -4.53 6.43
N TYR A 140 -15.73 -4.35 7.54
CA TYR A 140 -15.55 -5.10 8.78
C TYR A 140 -16.73 -6.06 8.99
N ARG A 141 -16.63 -7.26 8.44
CA ARG A 141 -17.68 -8.29 8.53
C ARG A 141 -17.61 -9.04 9.85
N LYS A 142 -18.76 -9.56 10.30
CA LYS A 142 -18.87 -10.53 11.42
C LYS A 142 -18.27 -10.04 12.74
N ARG A 143 -18.47 -8.77 13.06
CA ARG A 143 -18.11 -8.19 14.36
C ARG A 143 -19.34 -7.57 14.99
N ASP A 144 -19.38 -7.57 16.31
CA ASP A 144 -20.27 -6.71 17.07
C ASP A 144 -20.07 -5.26 16.62
N ARG A 145 -21.09 -4.43 16.81
CA ARG A 145 -21.05 -3.02 16.42
C ARG A 145 -19.82 -2.36 17.06
N VAL A 146 -18.96 -1.78 16.22
CA VAL A 146 -17.78 -1.02 16.64
C VAL A 146 -18.11 0.45 16.50
N ASP A 147 -17.77 1.22 17.53
CA ASP A 147 -17.89 2.68 17.48
C ASP A 147 -17.11 3.25 16.29
N ASP A 148 -17.59 4.37 15.76
CA ASP A 148 -17.04 5.09 14.59
C ASP A 148 -17.11 4.37 13.23
N LEU A 149 -17.57 3.10 13.17
CA LEU A 149 -17.91 2.44 11.91
C LEU A 149 -19.35 2.74 11.49
N GLY A 150 -19.54 2.95 10.18
CA GLY A 150 -20.84 3.28 9.59
C GLY A 150 -21.45 2.09 8.85
N PRO A 151 -22.76 2.11 8.55
CA PRO A 151 -23.40 1.08 7.73
C PRO A 151 -22.86 1.10 6.30
N MET A 152 -22.78 -0.07 5.67
CA MET A 152 -22.27 -0.23 4.30
C MET A 152 -23.41 -0.50 3.31
N ASN A 153 -23.52 -1.72 2.79
CA ASN A 153 -24.62 -2.17 1.93
C ASN A 153 -25.85 -2.67 2.73
N SER A 154 -25.74 -2.79 4.05
CA SER A 154 -26.84 -3.06 4.98
C SER A 154 -26.46 -2.57 6.38
N GLU A 155 -27.43 -2.43 7.28
CA GLU A 155 -27.18 -2.01 8.67
C GLU A 155 -26.38 -3.06 9.47
N TYR A 156 -26.40 -4.31 9.01
CA TYR A 156 -25.65 -5.42 9.61
C TYR A 156 -24.18 -5.45 9.16
N ASN A 157 -23.84 -4.72 8.10
CA ASN A 157 -22.48 -4.60 7.59
C ASN A 157 -21.92 -3.22 7.94
N GLN A 158 -20.77 -3.20 8.60
CA GLN A 158 -20.13 -1.97 9.05
C GLN A 158 -18.76 -1.77 8.39
N GLY A 159 -18.36 -0.52 8.22
CA GLY A 159 -17.12 -0.19 7.53
C GLY A 159 -16.76 1.28 7.49
N LEU A 160 -15.74 1.57 6.69
CA LEU A 160 -15.24 2.92 6.39
C LEU A 160 -15.15 3.11 4.88
N LEU A 161 -15.36 4.33 4.43
CA LEU A 161 -15.00 4.79 3.09
C LEU A 161 -13.59 5.37 3.15
N LEU A 162 -12.76 5.01 2.18
CA LEU A 162 -11.41 5.52 1.98
C LEU A 162 -11.34 6.16 0.59
N HIS A 163 -10.99 7.43 0.52
CA HIS A 163 -10.75 8.16 -0.72
C HIS A 163 -9.30 8.67 -0.71
N PRO A 164 -8.35 7.90 -1.27
CA PRO A 164 -6.96 8.33 -1.38
C PRO A 164 -6.73 9.12 -2.66
N SER A 165 -5.75 10.03 -2.62
CA SER A 165 -5.15 10.64 -3.80
C SER A 165 -3.75 10.10 -3.98
N ILE A 166 -3.53 9.36 -5.07
CA ILE A 166 -2.29 8.65 -5.35
C ILE A 166 -1.66 9.22 -6.62
N ALA A 167 -0.39 9.61 -6.52
CA ALA A 167 0.36 10.20 -7.62
C ALA A 167 1.13 9.14 -8.42
N PHE A 168 1.14 9.30 -9.74
CA PHE A 168 1.83 8.46 -10.71
C PHE A 168 2.54 9.30 -11.78
N THR A 169 3.55 8.73 -12.44
CA THR A 169 4.05 9.27 -13.71
C THR A 169 3.07 8.93 -14.86
N PRO A 170 3.17 9.61 -16.02
CA PRO A 170 2.38 9.24 -17.21
C PRO A 170 2.58 7.79 -17.67
N ASP A 171 3.76 7.21 -17.41
CA ASP A 171 4.08 5.80 -17.71
C ASP A 171 3.54 4.80 -16.67
N GLY A 172 2.81 5.27 -15.66
CA GLY A 172 2.18 4.43 -14.63
C GLY A 172 3.10 4.04 -13.47
N ILE A 173 4.23 4.73 -13.26
CA ILE A 173 5.09 4.49 -12.10
C ILE A 173 4.50 5.18 -10.86
N PRO A 174 4.24 4.46 -9.74
CA PRO A 174 3.70 5.07 -8.53
C PRO A 174 4.74 5.96 -7.86
N LEU A 175 4.34 7.19 -7.54
CA LEU A 175 5.15 8.18 -6.82
C LEU A 175 4.79 8.24 -5.33
N GLY A 176 3.57 7.83 -4.95
CA GLY A 176 3.12 7.70 -3.57
C GLY A 176 1.77 8.35 -3.29
N ILE A 177 1.30 8.22 -2.05
CA ILE A 177 0.06 8.82 -1.57
C ILE A 177 0.31 10.29 -1.23
N LEU A 178 -0.52 11.18 -1.78
CA LEU A 178 -0.52 12.61 -1.46
C LEU A 178 -1.35 12.89 -0.21
N ASP A 179 -2.53 12.29 -0.11
CA ASP A 179 -3.41 12.38 1.04
C ASP A 179 -4.47 11.28 0.96
N PHE A 180 -5.24 11.08 2.04
CA PHE A 180 -6.49 10.33 1.98
C PHE A 180 -7.52 10.89 2.95
N LYS A 181 -8.79 10.75 2.58
CA LYS A 181 -9.91 10.97 3.49
C LYS A 181 -10.50 9.62 3.89
N MET A 182 -10.76 9.45 5.18
CA MET A 182 -11.44 8.28 5.72
C MET A 182 -12.65 8.73 6.54
N TRP A 183 -13.80 8.12 6.32
CA TRP A 183 -15.03 8.45 7.05
C TRP A 183 -16.00 7.27 7.07
N SER A 184 -16.91 7.26 8.04
CA SER A 184 -18.06 6.36 8.09
C SER A 184 -19.30 7.02 7.51
N ARG A 185 -20.23 6.22 6.98
CA ARG A 185 -21.58 6.69 6.66
C ARG A 185 -22.36 6.91 7.96
N THR A 186 -23.25 7.89 7.99
CA THR A 186 -24.19 8.10 9.11
C THR A 186 -25.44 7.24 8.98
N GLU A 187 -25.87 6.98 7.74
CA GLU A 187 -27.05 6.20 7.38
C GLU A 187 -26.77 5.35 6.13
N LEU A 188 -27.62 4.36 5.87
CA LEU A 188 -27.57 3.67 4.58
C LEU A 188 -27.88 4.66 3.48
N GLY A 189 -27.02 4.71 2.46
CA GLY A 189 -27.33 5.48 1.26
C GLY A 189 -28.62 4.96 0.66
N ALA A 190 -29.63 5.82 0.50
CA ALA A 190 -30.80 5.48 -0.28
C ALA A 190 -30.31 5.05 -1.68
N ASN A 191 -30.80 3.91 -2.18
CA ASN A 191 -30.73 3.65 -3.61
C ASN A 191 -31.44 4.82 -4.29
N GLN A 192 -30.71 5.81 -4.79
CA GLN A 192 -31.27 6.67 -5.81
C GLN A 192 -31.43 5.75 -7.01
N ASP A 193 -32.67 5.41 -7.34
CA ASP A 193 -33.01 4.74 -8.59
C ASP A 193 -32.29 5.50 -9.71
N GLN A 194 -31.24 4.91 -10.29
CA GLN A 194 -30.60 5.41 -11.49
C GLN A 194 -31.49 5.13 -12.72
N ASP A 195 -32.81 5.31 -12.59
CA ASP A 195 -33.73 5.24 -13.72
C ASP A 195 -33.79 6.61 -14.39
N GLY A 196 -32.63 7.00 -14.95
CA GLY A 196 -32.47 8.16 -15.80
C GLY A 196 -32.65 7.84 -17.29
N ARG A 197 -33.33 6.72 -17.63
CA ARG A 197 -33.78 6.49 -19.02
C ARG A 197 -35.00 7.36 -19.28
N LYS A 198 -34.76 8.61 -19.65
CA LYS A 198 -35.76 9.42 -20.35
C LYS A 198 -36.05 8.74 -21.69
N ALA A 199 -37.31 8.34 -21.88
CA ALA A 199 -37.90 7.96 -23.15
C ALA A 199 -37.92 9.15 -24.12
#